data_AF-A0A1M4UXX6-F1
#
_entry.id   AF-A0A1M4UXX6-F1
#
_cell.length_a   1.000
_cell.length_b   1.000
_cell.length_c   1.000
_cell.angle_alpha   90.00
_cell.angle_beta   90.00
_cell.angle_gamma   90.00
#
_symmetry.space_group_name_H-M   'P 1'
#
loop_
_entity.id
_entity.type
_entity.pdbx_description
1 polymer ?
#
loop_
_entity_poly.entity_id
_entity_poly.type
_entity_poly.pdbx_seq_one_letter_code
_entity_poly.pdbx_strand_id
1 'polypeptide(L)' 'MSAKPFPWRDAMAIGFGVLRLSSRDFWAMTPRELAAAIEGLGGGVAQPLDRATFEALARRYPDITAGG' A
#
# COMPACT_ATOMS: atom_id res chain seq x y z
N MET A 1 -14.95 24.24 -6.71
CA MET A 1 -13.99 23.15 -6.37
C MET A 1 -14.04 22.16 -7.52
N SER A 2 -12.93 21.96 -8.26
CA SER A 2 -12.88 20.92 -9.29
C SER A 2 -12.46 19.61 -8.63
N ALA A 3 -13.32 18.59 -8.66
CA ALA A 3 -12.98 17.27 -8.13
C ALA A 3 -11.98 16.58 -9.06
N LYS A 4 -10.93 15.96 -8.50
CA LYS A 4 -9.98 15.18 -9.28
C LYS A 4 -10.71 13.97 -9.89
N PRO A 5 -10.48 13.63 -11.17
CA PRO A 5 -11.07 12.44 -11.76
C PRO A 5 -10.59 11.18 -11.04
N PHE A 6 -11.45 10.16 -11.01
CA PHE A 6 -11.13 8.86 -10.40
C PHE A 6 -9.94 8.19 -11.13
N PRO A 7 -8.96 7.64 -10.39
CA PRO A 7 -7.74 7.08 -10.98
C PRO A 7 -7.94 5.67 -11.54
N TRP A 8 -8.63 5.55 -12.67
CA TRP A 8 -8.96 4.25 -13.30
C TRP A 8 -7.76 3.35 -13.57
N ARG A 9 -6.64 3.94 -13.98
CA ARG A 9 -5.43 3.19 -14.32
C ARG A 9 -4.89 2.41 -13.11
N ASP A 10 -4.86 3.06 -11.95
CA ASP A 10 -4.33 2.46 -10.73
C ASP A 10 -5.31 1.42 -10.17
N ALA A 11 -6.61 1.68 -10.24
CA ALA A 11 -7.66 0.74 -9.87
C ALA A 11 -7.59 -0.56 -10.71
N MET A 12 -7.47 -0.47 -12.03
CA MET A 12 -7.34 -1.63 -12.91
C MET A 12 -6.00 -2.36 -12.72
N ALA A 13 -4.91 -1.64 -12.47
CA ALA A 13 -3.61 -2.26 -12.19
C ALA A 13 -3.66 -3.12 -10.91
N ILE A 14 -4.30 -2.63 -9.85
CA ILE A 14 -4.51 -3.41 -8.63
C ILE A 14 -5.47 -4.58 -8.88
N GLY A 15 -6.62 -4.32 -9.52
CA GLY A 15 -7.66 -5.32 -9.78
C GLY A 15 -7.17 -6.51 -10.61
N PHE A 16 -6.50 -6.25 -11.73
CA PHE A 16 -6.02 -7.31 -12.63
C PHE A 16 -4.64 -7.84 -12.27
N GLY A 17 -3.76 -6.99 -11.73
CA GLY A 17 -2.39 -7.37 -11.40
C GLY A 17 -2.27 -8.05 -10.04
N VAL A 18 -2.69 -7.36 -8.98
CA VAL A 18 -2.45 -7.80 -7.59
C VAL A 18 -3.55 -8.75 -7.13
N LEU A 19 -4.82 -8.36 -7.31
CA LEU A 19 -5.98 -9.16 -6.90
C LEU A 19 -6.30 -10.28 -7.90
N ARG A 20 -5.73 -10.23 -9.12
CA ARG A 20 -5.94 -11.20 -10.22
C ARG A 20 -7.42 -11.48 -10.52
N LEU A 21 -8.25 -10.45 -10.42
CA LEU A 21 -9.67 -10.53 -10.74
C LEU A 21 -9.87 -10.74 -12.24
N SER A 22 -10.92 -11.46 -12.60
CA SER A 22 -11.40 -11.41 -13.98
C SER A 22 -11.99 -10.04 -14.27
N SER A 23 -12.06 -9.65 -15.56
CA SER A 23 -12.76 -8.42 -15.97
C SER A 23 -14.20 -8.37 -15.45
N ARG A 24 -14.89 -9.51 -15.45
CA ARG A 24 -16.26 -9.62 -14.95
C ARG A 24 -16.34 -9.27 -13.46
N ASP A 25 -15.47 -9.87 -12.65
CA ASP A 25 -15.51 -9.67 -11.21
C ASP A 25 -15.14 -8.23 -10.85
N PHE A 26 -14.11 -7.67 -11.48
CA PHE A 26 -13.72 -6.27 -11.28
C PHE A 26 -14.86 -5.28 -11.58
N TRP A 27 -15.60 -5.47 -12.68
CA TRP A 27 -16.71 -4.60 -13.04
C TRP A 27 -18.00 -4.86 -12.26
N ALA A 28 -18.14 -6.03 -11.62
CA ALA A 28 -19.26 -6.35 -10.75
C ALA A 28 -19.07 -5.80 -9.33
N MET A 29 -17.83 -5.51 -8.92
CA MET A 29 -17.52 -4.97 -7.61
C MET A 29 -18.03 -3.53 -7.44
N THR A 30 -18.47 -3.24 -6.23
CA THR A 30 -18.78 -1.88 -5.79
C THR A 30 -17.51 -1.11 -5.42
N PRO A 31 -17.52 0.25 -5.48
CA PRO A 31 -16.39 1.06 -5.04
C PRO A 31 -15.97 0.82 -3.57
N ARG A 32 -16.92 0.44 -2.71
CA ARG A 32 -16.63 0.12 -1.29
C ARG A 32 -15.88 -1.19 -1.14
N GLU A 33 -16.23 -2.21 -1.93
CA GLU A 33 -15.50 -3.48 -1.95
C GLU A 33 -14.10 -3.30 -2.53
N LEU A 34 -13.95 -2.46 -3.57
CA LEU A 34 -12.63 -2.13 -4.10
C LEU A 34 -11.75 -1.42 -3.05
N ALA A 35 -12.30 -0.45 -2.32
CA ALA A 35 -11.59 0.23 -1.24
C ALA A 35 -11.12 -0.75 -0.15
N ALA A 36 -12.02 -1.62 0.32
CA ALA A 36 -11.70 -2.64 1.31
C ALA A 36 -10.62 -3.63 0.83
N ALA A 37 -10.66 -4.03 -0.44
CA ALA A 37 -9.64 -4.90 -1.03
C ALA A 37 -8.26 -4.22 -1.09
N ILE A 38 -8.22 -2.93 -1.43
CA ILE A 38 -6.98 -2.13 -1.44
C ILE A 38 -6.43 -1.98 -0.02
N GLU A 39 -7.27 -1.71 0.97
CA GLU A 39 -6.86 -1.63 2.38
C GLU A 39 -6.27 -2.95 2.89
N GLY A 40 -6.86 -4.09 2.48
CA GLY A 40 -6.35 -5.42 2.79
C GLY A 40 -4.97 -5.71 2.18
N LEU A 41 -4.70 -5.19 0.98
CA LEU A 41 -3.38 -5.32 0.33
C LEU A 41 -2.32 -4.44 0.97
N GLY A 42 -2.69 -3.25 1.42
CA GLY A 42 -1.79 -2.27 2.03
C GLY A 42 -1.37 -2.61 3.47
N GLY A 43 -1.92 -3.69 4.05
CA GLY A 43 -1.70 -4.05 5.45
C GLY A 43 -2.04 -2.87 6.35
N GLY A 44 -3.31 -2.45 6.34
CA GLY A 44 -3.91 -1.41 7.19
C GLY A 44 -2.95 -0.32 7.67
N VAL A 45 -2.92 0.84 6.98
CA VAL A 45 -2.08 2.02 7.26
C VAL A 45 -0.91 1.67 8.20
N ALA A 46 0.15 1.08 7.65
CA ALA A 46 1.35 0.79 8.44
C ALA A 46 1.68 2.04 9.25
N GLN A 47 1.51 1.96 10.58
CA GLN A 47 1.76 3.12 11.41
C GLN A 47 3.20 3.55 11.14
N PRO A 48 3.45 4.86 10.95
CA PRO A 48 4.81 5.34 10.80
C PRO A 48 5.67 4.75 11.91
N LEU A 49 6.84 4.20 11.54
CA LEU A 49 7.78 3.62 12.50
C LEU A 49 7.98 4.63 13.64
N ASP A 50 7.64 4.24 14.87
CA ASP A 50 7.79 5.14 16.00
C ASP A 50 9.29 5.37 16.27
N ARG A 51 9.58 6.50 16.93
CA ARG A 51 10.96 6.91 17.22
C ARG A 51 11.70 5.89 18.08
N ALA A 52 11.03 5.26 19.04
CA ALA A 52 11.68 4.31 19.94
C ALA A 52 12.10 3.03 19.20
N THR A 53 11.25 2.55 18.29
CA THR A 53 11.56 1.40 17.42
C THR A 53 12.69 1.74 16.45
N PHE A 54 12.71 2.95 15.87
CA PHE A 54 13.82 3.42 15.07
C PHE A 54 15.15 3.46 15.86
N GLU A 55 15.15 4.02 17.06
CA GLU A 55 16.34 4.10 17.93
C GLU A 55 16.82 2.71 18.39
N ALA A 56 15.90 1.76 18.60
CA ALA A 56 16.25 0.38 18.90
C ALA A 56 16.94 -0.30 17.71
N LEU A 57 16.45 -0.06 16.48
CA LEU A 57 17.05 -0.59 15.25
C LEU A 57 18.43 0.03 14.99
N ALA A 58 18.57 1.35 15.12
CA ALA A 58 19.85 2.04 14.94
C ALA A 58 20.93 1.56 15.92
N ARG A 59 20.57 1.26 17.17
CA ARG A 59 21.49 0.65 18.15
C ARG A 59 21.83 -0.79 17.82
N ARG A 60 20.89 -1.55 17.25
CA ARG A 60 21.07 -2.98 16.92
C ARG A 60 21.88 -3.19 15.64
N TYR A 61 21.75 -2.29 14.68
CA TYR A 61 22.46 -2.30 13.42
C TYR A 61 23.18 -0.95 13.22
N PRO A 62 24.26 -0.70 13.96
CA PRO A 62 25.02 0.53 13.79
C PRO A 62 25.70 0.51 12.42
N ASP A 63 25.54 1.60 11.66
CA ASP A 63 26.22 1.82 10.38
C ASP A 63 27.72 2.13 10.63
N ILE A 64 28.47 1.12 11.07
CA ILE A 64 29.92 1.17 11.15
C ILE A 64 30.46 0.79 9.78
N THR A 65 30.73 1.79 8.94
CA THR A 65 31.62 1.62 7.80
C THR A 65 33.00 1.26 8.35
N ALA A 66 33.37 -0.01 8.29
CA ALA A 66 34.72 -0.43 8.62
C ALA A 66 35.71 0.24 7.67
N GLY A 67 36.47 1.21 8.19
CA GLY A 67 37.83 1.57 7.77
C GLY A 67 38.03 2.14 6.37
N GLY A 68 38.30 3.45 6.32
CA GLY A 68 39.41 3.99 5.53
C GLY A 68 40.56 4.30 6.48
#